data_AF-A0AAD9XL38-F1
#
_entry.id   AF-A0AAD9XL38-F1
#
_cell.length_a   1.000
_cell.length_b   1.000
_cell.length_c   1.000
_cell.angle_alpha   90.00
_cell.angle_beta   90.00
_cell.angle_gamma   90.00
#
_symmetry.space_group_name_H-M   'P 1'
#
loop_
_entity.id
_entity.type
_entity.pdbx_description
1 polymer ?
#
loop_
_entity_poly.entity_id
_entity_poly.type
_entity_poly.pdbx_seq_one_letter_code
_entity_poly.pdbx_strand_id
1 'polypeptide(L)'
;MTEAFNSMMKDFRPRIYLQLMEFIRRLVMSRFQLRKDKCNTWKTDIPPSVNKKILENSEESRIPKTLHSGGVKYEMLGINRAYTANLPEKPCECGQW
;
A
#
# COMPACT_ATOMS: atom_id res chain seq x y z
N MET A 1 1.81 -20.21 -2.96
CA MET A 1 2.50 -20.44 -1.66
C MET A 1 3.38 -21.69 -1.68
N THR A 2 2.87 -22.78 -2.27
CA THR A 2 3.52 -24.11 -2.36
C THR A 2 4.85 -24.08 -3.11
N GLU A 3 4.95 -23.34 -4.22
CA GLU A 3 6.16 -23.26 -5.03
C GLU A 3 7.34 -22.60 -4.30
N ALA A 4 7.09 -21.51 -3.57
CA ALA A 4 8.12 -20.83 -2.79
C ALA A 4 8.64 -21.70 -1.63
N PHE A 5 7.73 -22.46 -1.00
CA PHE A 5 8.09 -23.42 0.04
C PHE A 5 8.89 -24.61 -0.54
N ASN A 6 8.43 -25.18 -1.65
CA ASN A 6 9.13 -26.26 -2.34
C ASN A 6 10.52 -25.80 -2.81
N SER A 7 10.65 -24.59 -3.33
CA SER A 7 11.91 -23.97 -3.72
C SER A 7 12.85 -23.74 -2.52
N MET A 8 12.31 -23.45 -1.33
CA MET A 8 13.13 -23.35 -0.10
C MET A 8 13.67 -24.69 0.38
N MET A 9 12.89 -25.76 0.23
CA MET A 9 13.25 -27.07 0.76
C MET A 9 14.38 -27.75 -0.05
N LYS A 10 14.58 -27.37 -1.32
CA LYS A 10 15.64 -27.87 -2.22
C LYS A 10 16.04 -29.33 -1.93
N ASP A 11 17.31 -29.52 -1.56
CA ASP A 11 17.98 -30.79 -1.32
C ASP A 11 17.79 -31.31 0.12
N PHE A 12 17.01 -30.60 0.95
CA PHE A 12 16.64 -31.06 2.29
C PHE A 12 15.40 -31.96 2.28
N ARG A 13 14.59 -31.97 1.21
CA ARG A 13 13.46 -32.90 1.04
C ARG A 13 13.79 -34.39 1.25
N PRO A 14 14.90 -34.93 0.71
CA PRO A 14 15.23 -36.35 0.88
C PRO A 14 15.87 -36.70 2.24
N ARG A 15 16.04 -35.73 3.16
CA ARG A 15 16.67 -35.99 4.45
C ARG A 15 15.70 -36.61 5.45
N ILE A 16 16.26 -37.28 6.46
CA ILE A 16 15.51 -37.87 7.57
C ILE A 16 14.68 -36.78 8.27
N TYR A 17 13.48 -37.14 8.72
CA TYR A 17 12.50 -36.23 9.30
C TYR A 17 13.08 -35.25 10.35
N LEU A 18 13.92 -35.75 11.26
CA LEU A 18 14.57 -34.91 12.28
C LEU A 18 15.44 -33.80 11.66
N GLN A 19 16.25 -34.13 10.64
CA GLN A 19 17.08 -33.14 9.95
C GLN A 19 16.25 -32.13 9.19
N LEU A 20 15.13 -32.57 8.60
CA LEU A 20 14.20 -31.69 7.91
C LEU A 20 13.54 -30.69 8.87
N MET A 21 13.05 -31.17 10.02
CA MET A 21 12.44 -30.31 11.05
C MET A 21 13.44 -29.29 11.59
N GLU A 22 14.68 -29.71 11.82
CA GLU A 22 15.72 -28.79 12.26
C GLU A 22 16.06 -27.74 11.21
N PHE A 23 16.12 -28.12 9.93
CA PHE A 23 16.30 -27.18 8.82
C PHE A 23 15.17 -26.15 8.77
N ILE A 24 13.90 -26.59 8.83
CA ILE A 24 12.74 -25.69 8.82
C ILE A 24 12.82 -24.72 10.00
N ARG A 25 13.14 -25.22 11.20
CA ARG A 25 13.29 -24.38 12.40
C ARG A 25 14.35 -23.28 12.18
N ARG A 26 15.56 -23.66 11.75
CA ARG A 26 16.66 -22.71 11.49
C ARG A 26 16.28 -21.71 10.39
N LEU A 27 15.66 -22.17 9.32
CA LEU A 27 15.21 -21.33 8.21
C LEU A 27 14.20 -20.27 8.68
N VAL A 28 13.21 -20.66 9.48
CA VAL A 28 12.19 -19.76 10.02
C VAL A 28 12.83 -18.74 10.95
N MET A 29 13.72 -19.16 11.85
CA MET A 29 14.44 -18.25 12.76
C MET A 29 15.26 -17.21 12.00
N SER A 30 16.08 -17.64 11.02
CA SER A 30 16.88 -16.71 10.21
C SER A 30 16.02 -15.74 9.42
N ARG A 31 14.86 -16.18 8.91
CA ARG A 31 13.89 -15.32 8.21
C ARG A 31 13.29 -14.27 9.14
N PHE A 32 12.94 -14.63 10.36
CA PHE A 32 12.43 -13.69 11.35
C PHE A 32 13.48 -12.67 11.75
N GLN A 33 14.72 -13.10 12.00
CA GLN A 33 15.80 -12.19 12.35
C GLN A 33 16.08 -11.20 11.20
N LEU A 34 16.20 -11.69 9.96
CA LEU A 34 16.39 -10.84 8.79
C LEU A 34 15.26 -9.81 8.62
N ARG A 35 14.01 -10.20 8.89
CA ARG A 35 12.87 -9.28 8.84
C ARG A 35 12.95 -8.24 9.95
N LYS A 36 13.28 -8.65 11.18
CA LYS A 36 13.47 -7.73 12.31
C LYS A 36 14.56 -6.71 12.01
N ASP A 37 15.71 -7.15 11.51
CA ASP A 37 16.82 -6.27 11.16
C ASP A 37 16.42 -5.26 10.08
N LYS A 38 15.67 -5.71 9.05
CA LYS A 38 15.09 -4.81 8.05
C LYS A 38 14.12 -3.81 8.68
N CYS A 39 13.22 -4.25 9.57
CA CYS A 39 12.30 -3.35 10.25
C CYS A 39 13.04 -2.28 11.07
N ASN A 40 14.15 -2.64 11.72
CA ASN A 40 14.96 -1.69 12.49
C ASN A 40 15.59 -0.59 11.63
N THR A 41 15.75 -0.81 10.32
CA THR A 41 16.22 0.23 9.39
C THR A 41 15.12 1.19 8.93
N TRP A 42 13.85 0.89 9.24
CA TRP A 42 12.73 1.73 8.82
C TRP A 42 12.67 3.00 9.67
N LYS A 43 12.37 4.12 9.02
CA LYS A 43 12.13 5.41 9.70
C LYS A 43 10.70 5.55 10.21
N THR A 44 9.83 4.64 9.82
CA THR A 44 8.38 4.66 10.06
C THR A 44 7.97 3.39 10.75
N ASP A 45 6.91 3.46 11.55
CA ASP A 45 6.35 2.31 12.26
C ASP A 45 5.77 1.24 11.33
N ILE A 46 5.44 1.63 10.09
CA ILE A 46 4.88 0.77 9.06
C ILE A 46 5.89 0.48 7.95
N PRO A 47 5.72 -0.65 7.21
CA PRO A 47 6.59 -0.99 6.09
C PRO A 47 6.64 0.12 5.03
N PRO A 48 7.82 0.41 4.44
CA PRO A 48 7.99 1.47 3.45
C PRO A 48 7.05 1.35 2.25
N SER A 49 6.73 0.12 1.81
CA SER A 49 5.79 -0.12 0.71
C SER A 49 4.35 0.26 1.04
N VAL A 50 3.95 0.08 2.31
CA VAL A 50 2.63 0.47 2.81
C VAL A 50 2.59 1.99 2.99
N ASN A 51 3.62 2.56 3.61
CA ASN A 51 3.73 4.01 3.79
C ASN A 51 3.69 4.76 2.46
N LYS A 52 4.40 4.26 1.44
CA LYS A 52 4.39 4.81 0.09
C LYS A 52 2.97 4.86 -0.49
N LYS A 53 2.21 3.77 -0.40
CA LYS A 53 0.83 3.72 -0.90
C LYS A 53 -0.11 4.65 -0.14
N ILE A 54 0.06 4.76 1.18
CA ILE A 54 -0.74 5.70 1.99
C ILE A 54 -0.46 7.13 1.55
N LEU A 55 0.81 7.49 1.34
CA LEU A 55 1.19 8.82 0.89
C LEU A 55 0.65 9.12 -0.52
N GLU A 56 0.79 8.17 -1.46
CA GLU A 56 0.25 8.29 -2.82
C GLU A 56 -1.28 8.51 -2.80
N ASN A 57 -2.00 7.70 -2.03
CA ASN A 57 -3.46 7.83 -1.89
C ASN A 57 -3.86 9.12 -1.17
N SER A 58 -3.07 9.56 -0.19
CA SER A 58 -3.29 10.84 0.49
C SER A 58 -3.17 12.00 -0.49
N GLU A 59 -2.15 12.02 -1.33
CA GLU A 59 -1.97 13.06 -2.35
C GLU A 59 -3.09 13.01 -3.40
N GLU A 60 -3.47 11.83 -3.89
CA GLU A 60 -4.61 11.71 -4.84
C GLU A 60 -5.92 12.20 -4.20
N SER A 61 -6.15 11.91 -2.92
CA SER A 61 -7.37 12.33 -2.22
C SER A 61 -7.48 13.85 -2.01
N ARG A 62 -6.35 14.56 -2.03
CA ARG A 62 -6.30 16.03 -1.89
C ARG A 62 -6.75 16.73 -3.17
N ILE A 63 -6.73 16.04 -4.31
CA ILE A 63 -7.17 16.59 -5.59
C ILE A 63 -8.65 16.24 -5.79
N PRO A 64 -9.59 17.19 -5.64
CA PRO A 64 -11.00 16.92 -5.90
C PRO A 64 -11.17 16.52 -7.37
N LYS A 65 -11.77 15.35 -7.62
CA LYS A 65 -11.99 14.88 -8.99
C LYS A 65 -13.07 15.76 -9.65
N THR A 66 -12.72 16.42 -10.74
CA THR A 66 -13.64 17.28 -11.51
C THR A 66 -14.29 16.49 -12.64
N LEU A 67 -15.62 16.48 -12.70
CA LEU A 67 -16.41 15.96 -13.79
C LEU A 67 -17.03 17.13 -14.57
N HIS A 68 -17.01 17.06 -15.90
CA HIS A 68 -17.63 18.08 -16.75
C HIS A 68 -19.12 17.75 -16.91
N SER A 69 -19.99 18.69 -16.53
CA SER A 69 -21.45 18.52 -16.58
C SER A 69 -22.09 19.17 -17.83
N GLY A 70 -21.26 19.72 -18.74
CA GLY A 70 -21.70 20.46 -19.92
C GLY A 70 -21.48 21.97 -19.80
N GLY A 71 -21.04 22.61 -20.90
CA GLY A 71 -20.74 24.04 -20.95
C GLY A 71 -19.58 24.44 -20.02
N VAL A 72 -19.84 25.35 -19.08
CA VAL A 72 -18.86 25.93 -18.13
C VAL A 72 -19.05 25.44 -16.68
N LYS A 73 -19.87 24.39 -16.50
CA LYS A 73 -20.21 23.80 -15.20
C LYS A 73 -19.44 22.52 -14.95
N TYR A 74 -18.91 22.40 -13.74
CA TYR A 74 -18.13 21.26 -13.29
C TYR A 74 -18.69 20.74 -11.96
N GLU A 75 -18.65 19.43 -11.78
CA GLU A 75 -18.91 18.78 -10.50
C GLU A 75 -17.57 18.37 -9.89
N MET A 76 -17.27 18.88 -8.70
CA MET A 76 -16.10 18.54 -7.91
C MET A 76 -16.48 17.50 -6.86
N LEU A 77 -15.95 16.29 -6.98
CA LEU A 77 -16.12 15.25 -5.99
C LEU A 77 -15.18 15.53 -4.80
N GLY A 78 -15.76 16.09 -3.73
CA GLY A 78 -15.08 16.20 -2.44
C GLY A 78 -15.19 14.91 -1.61
N ILE A 79 -14.54 14.91 -0.44
CA ILE A 79 -14.47 13.72 0.44
C ILE A 79 -15.86 13.28 0.94
N ASN A 80 -16.74 14.23 1.28
CA ASN A 80 -18.06 13.94 1.88
C ASN A 80 -19.24 14.25 0.96
N ARG A 81 -19.07 15.14 -0.02
CA ARG A 81 -20.11 15.53 -0.96
C ARG A 81 -19.50 16.03 -2.27
N ALA A 82 -20.28 15.95 -3.33
CA ALA A 82 -19.99 16.66 -4.57
C ALA A 82 -20.36 18.15 -4.43
N TYR A 83 -19.62 19.01 -5.12
CA TYR A 83 -19.87 20.45 -5.19
C TYR A 83 -19.96 20.88 -6.64
N THR A 84 -20.89 21.78 -6.96
CA THR A 84 -20.96 22.37 -8.30
C THR A 84 -20.07 23.62 -8.36
N ALA A 85 -19.29 23.73 -9.42
CA ALA A 85 -18.49 24.91 -9.73
C ALA A 85 -18.90 25.46 -11.11
N ASN A 86 -19.26 26.74 -11.14
CA ASN A 86 -19.56 27.47 -12.36
C ASN A 86 -18.45 28.51 -12.59
N LEU A 87 -17.56 28.25 -13.56
CA LEU A 87 -16.36 29.07 -13.81
C LEU A 87 -16.63 30.59 -14.00
N PRO A 88 -17.71 31.03 -14.68
CA PRO A 88 -17.97 32.47 -14.89
C PRO A 88 -18.50 33.17 -13.63
N GLU A 89 -19.24 32.45 -12.77
CA GLU A 89 -19.88 33.02 -11.58
C GLU A 89 -18.93 33.12 -10.39
N LYS A 90 -17.81 32.38 -10.43
CA LYS A 90 -16.61 32.43 -9.57
C LYS A 90 -16.63 31.61 -8.26
N PRO A 91 -17.58 31.63 -7.32
CA PRO A 91 -17.43 30.77 -6.15
C PRO A 91 -17.89 29.34 -6.49
N CYS A 92 -17.03 28.36 -6.20
CA CYS A 92 -17.46 26.98 -5.96
C CYS A 92 -18.52 26.96 -4.86
N GLU A 93 -19.50 26.05 -4.90
CA GLU A 93 -20.42 25.81 -3.78
C GLU A 93 -19.70 25.45 -2.46
N CYS A 94 -18.43 25.07 -2.53
CA CYS A 94 -17.55 24.84 -1.41
C CYS A 94 -16.99 26.12 -0.76
N GLY A 95 -17.17 27.28 -1.37
CA GLY A 95 -16.65 28.58 -0.90
C GLY A 95 -15.13 28.75 -1.04
N GLN A 96 -14.44 27.78 -1.66
CA GLN A 96 -13.02 27.85 -2.00
C GLN A 96 -12.88 28.23 -3.48
N TRP A 97 -11.85 29.00 -3.83
CA TRP A 97 -11.56 29.38 -5.22
C TRP A 97 -10.16 28.97 -5.63
#